data_AF-A0A9Q6IGJ4-F1
#
_entry.id   AF-A0A9Q6IGJ4-F1
#
_cell.length_a   1.000
_cell.length_b   1.000
_cell.length_c   1.000
_cell.angle_alpha   90.00
_cell.angle_beta   90.00
_cell.angle_gamma   90.00
#
_symmetry.space_group_name_H-M   'P 1'
#
loop_
_entity.id
_entity.type
_entity.pdbx_description
1 polymer ?
#
loop_
_entity_poly.entity_id
_entity_poly.type
_entity_poly.pdbx_seq_one_letter_code
_entity_poly.pdbx_strand_id
1 'polypeptide(L)'
;MNITQSLRSSWPIAALLLLTSLLSGCGINNIPTLDEQVKADWGQVQNQYQRRADLIPNLVETVKGYAKHEEATLTAVIEARAKATSIQVDASTLDNPEKLKQFQQAQDQLSGALSRLMVVSERYPDLKANQNFLALQSQLEGTENRIAVARRDFILAVQKYNTEIRTFPGRLWHSLMYSDLPVRETFEATSPDADKAPQVKF
;
A
#
# COMPACT_ATOMS: atom_id res chain seq x y z
N MET A 1 -46.70 49.77 -6.45
CA MET A 1 -45.62 49.67 -7.45
C MET A 1 -44.39 49.20 -6.69
N ASN A 2 -43.98 47.92 -6.78
CA ASN A 2 -42.70 47.35 -6.29
C ASN A 2 -42.64 45.80 -6.33
N ILE A 3 -43.75 45.08 -6.58
CA ILE A 3 -43.77 43.61 -6.58
C ILE A 3 -43.04 43.01 -7.80
N THR A 4 -43.01 43.72 -8.93
CA THR A 4 -42.38 43.24 -10.17
C THR A 4 -40.85 43.32 -10.18
N GLN A 5 -40.25 44.06 -9.23
CA GLN A 5 -38.79 44.24 -9.17
C GLN A 5 -38.10 43.14 -8.36
N SER A 6 -38.75 42.58 -7.33
CA SER A 6 -38.19 41.49 -6.51
C SER A 6 -38.13 40.15 -7.25
N LEU A 7 -39.14 39.83 -8.08
CA LEU A 7 -39.20 38.63 -8.91
C LEU A 7 -38.11 38.57 -10.00
N ARG A 8 -37.65 39.72 -10.50
CA ARG A 8 -36.54 39.80 -11.46
C ARG A 8 -35.17 39.57 -10.81
N SER A 9 -35.01 39.91 -9.53
CA SER A 9 -33.75 39.75 -8.79
C SER A 9 -33.52 38.34 -8.24
N SER A 10 -34.58 37.55 -8.01
CA SER A 10 -34.49 36.17 -7.51
C SER A 10 -34.27 35.14 -8.62
N TRP A 11 -34.60 35.47 -9.87
CA TRP A 11 -34.34 34.63 -11.04
C TRP A 11 -32.87 34.25 -11.24
N PRO A 12 -31.87 35.17 -11.16
CA PRO A 12 -30.46 34.79 -11.29
C PRO A 12 -30.00 33.87 -10.15
N ILE A 13 -30.54 34.02 -8.94
CA ILE A 13 -30.21 33.16 -7.79
C ILE A 13 -30.80 31.77 -7.96
N ALA A 14 -32.05 31.67 -8.41
CA ALA A 14 -32.70 30.38 -8.70
C ALA A 14 -32.02 29.67 -9.88
N ALA A 15 -31.65 30.39 -10.94
CA ALA A 15 -30.91 29.85 -12.06
C ALA A 15 -29.51 29.38 -11.64
N LEU A 16 -28.81 30.13 -10.77
CA LEU A 16 -27.52 29.73 -10.23
C LEU A 16 -27.65 28.46 -9.37
N LEU A 17 -28.65 28.37 -8.49
CA LEU A 17 -28.91 27.20 -7.67
C LEU A 17 -29.24 25.96 -8.51
N LEU A 18 -30.04 26.13 -9.57
CA LEU A 18 -30.40 25.06 -10.49
C LEU A 18 -29.22 24.63 -11.37
N LEU A 19 -28.35 25.58 -11.76
CA LEU A 19 -27.11 25.26 -12.45
C LEU A 19 -26.13 24.53 -11.53
N THR A 20 -25.99 24.95 -10.27
CA THR A 20 -25.16 24.25 -9.28
C THR A 20 -25.67 22.85 -8.96
N SER A 21 -27.00 22.63 -8.94
CA SER A 21 -27.57 21.30 -8.72
C SER A 21 -27.43 20.39 -9.94
N LEU A 22 -27.43 20.93 -11.17
CA LEU A 22 -27.07 20.20 -12.38
C LEU A 22 -25.56 19.87 -12.43
N LEU A 23 -24.69 20.70 -11.84
CA LEU A 23 -23.27 20.42 -11.65
C LEU A 23 -22.99 19.37 -10.54
N SER A 24 -23.93 19.10 -9.64
CA SER A 24 -23.79 18.03 -8.63
C SER A 24 -23.62 16.63 -9.26
N GLY A 25 -23.96 16.47 -10.55
CA GLY A 25 -23.66 15.25 -11.33
C GLY A 25 -22.24 15.18 -11.91
N CYS A 26 -21.39 16.20 -11.75
CA CYS A 26 -20.13 16.39 -12.50
C CYS A 26 -18.83 16.10 -11.71
N GLY A 27 -18.88 15.36 -10.60
CA GLY A 27 -17.67 14.93 -9.88
C GLY A 27 -17.74 14.94 -8.36
N ILE A 28 -18.89 15.28 -7.77
CA ILE A 28 -19.07 15.29 -6.31
C ILE A 28 -18.74 13.92 -5.67
N ASN A 29 -19.06 12.84 -6.39
CA ASN A 29 -18.81 11.47 -5.95
C ASN A 29 -17.39 10.97 -6.28
N ASN A 30 -16.57 11.73 -7.00
CA ASN A 30 -15.22 11.28 -7.37
C ASN A 30 -14.36 11.08 -6.14
N ILE A 31 -14.37 12.05 -5.21
CA ILE A 31 -13.57 12.01 -3.98
C ILE A 31 -13.88 10.75 -3.15
N PRO A 32 -15.13 10.49 -2.73
CA PRO A 32 -15.44 9.27 -1.96
C PRO A 32 -15.20 7.99 -2.78
N THR A 33 -15.39 8.01 -4.09
CA THR A 33 -15.09 6.84 -4.95
C THR A 33 -13.59 6.53 -4.97
N LEU A 34 -12.76 7.55 -5.14
CA LEU A 34 -11.31 7.41 -5.12
C LEU A 34 -10.78 7.06 -3.72
N ASP A 35 -11.44 7.57 -2.68
CA ASP A 35 -11.15 7.24 -1.29
C ASP A 35 -11.33 5.75 -1.00
N GLU A 36 -12.48 5.20 -1.39
CA GLU A 36 -12.78 3.77 -1.25
C GLU A 36 -11.86 2.91 -2.13
N GLN A 37 -11.48 3.39 -3.33
CA GLN A 37 -10.49 2.70 -4.16
C GLN A 37 -9.12 2.61 -3.46
N VAL A 38 -8.65 3.69 -2.83
CA VAL A 38 -7.39 3.69 -2.07
C VAL A 38 -7.45 2.68 -0.92
N LYS A 39 -8.56 2.65 -0.17
CA LYS A 39 -8.77 1.66 0.92
C LYS A 39 -8.80 0.22 0.39
N ALA A 40 -9.45 -0.02 -0.74
CA ALA A 40 -9.52 -1.33 -1.36
C ALA A 40 -8.13 -1.83 -1.79
N ASP A 41 -7.35 -0.98 -2.47
CA ASP A 41 -5.99 -1.32 -2.92
C ASP A 41 -5.04 -1.47 -1.73
N TRP A 42 -5.23 -0.69 -0.66
CA TRP A 42 -4.53 -0.90 0.60
C TRP A 42 -4.82 -2.29 1.20
N GLY A 43 -6.09 -2.69 1.23
CA GLY A 43 -6.48 -4.03 1.66
C GLY A 43 -5.80 -5.13 0.83
N GLN A 44 -5.61 -4.93 -0.48
CA GLN A 44 -4.85 -5.87 -1.31
C GLN A 44 -3.38 -5.94 -0.92
N VAL A 45 -2.74 -4.81 -0.65
CA VAL A 45 -1.36 -4.77 -0.15
C VAL A 45 -1.23 -5.56 1.15
N GLN A 46 -2.14 -5.34 2.10
CA GLN A 46 -2.17 -6.06 3.38
C GLN A 46 -2.34 -7.56 3.19
N ASN A 47 -3.24 -7.99 2.31
CA ASN A 47 -3.46 -9.40 2.02
C ASN A 47 -2.20 -10.10 1.51
N GLN A 48 -1.43 -9.46 0.62
CA GLN A 48 -0.19 -10.06 0.11
C GLN A 48 0.91 -10.12 1.19
N TYR A 49 1.05 -9.08 2.01
CA TYR A 49 2.00 -9.11 3.14
C TYR A 49 1.62 -10.15 4.20
N GLN A 50 0.32 -10.31 4.50
CA GLN A 50 -0.17 -11.36 5.39
C GLN A 50 0.16 -12.74 4.85
N ARG A 51 -0.12 -12.99 3.56
CA ARG A 51 0.22 -14.25 2.90
C ARG A 51 1.71 -14.56 3.01
N ARG A 52 2.59 -13.56 2.82
CA ARG A 52 4.04 -13.73 3.01
C ARG A 52 4.37 -14.17 4.43
N ALA A 53 3.79 -13.51 5.43
CA ALA A 53 3.99 -13.85 6.83
C ALA A 53 3.48 -15.27 7.16
N ASP A 54 2.39 -15.73 6.54
CA ASP A 54 1.80 -17.05 6.77
C ASP A 54 2.65 -18.20 6.21
N LEU A 55 3.48 -17.95 5.20
CA LEU A 55 4.38 -18.95 4.63
C LEU A 55 5.65 -19.20 5.48
N ILE A 56 6.03 -18.24 6.32
CA ILE A 56 7.29 -18.27 7.07
C ILE A 56 7.38 -19.42 8.08
N PRO A 57 6.35 -19.76 8.88
CA PRO A 57 6.45 -20.89 9.80
C PRO A 57 6.83 -22.19 9.10
N ASN A 58 6.17 -22.51 7.98
CA ASN A 58 6.46 -23.69 7.18
C ASN A 58 7.89 -23.65 6.59
N LEU A 59 8.35 -22.47 6.15
CA LEU A 59 9.73 -22.29 5.69
C LEU A 59 10.74 -22.54 6.82
N VAL A 60 10.52 -21.95 7.99
CA VAL A 60 11.37 -22.09 9.17
C VAL A 60 11.45 -23.54 9.61
N GLU A 61 10.32 -24.26 9.67
CA GLU A 61 10.30 -25.68 10.00
C GLU A 61 11.06 -26.54 8.98
N THR A 62 10.87 -26.26 7.69
CA THR A 62 11.58 -26.97 6.62
C THR A 62 13.09 -26.75 6.74
N VAL A 63 13.55 -25.50 6.92
CA VAL A 63 14.97 -25.20 7.08
C VAL A 63 15.53 -25.80 8.37
N LYS A 64 14.79 -25.75 9.49
CA LYS A 64 15.19 -26.37 10.76
C LYS A 64 15.47 -27.87 10.63
N GLY A 65 14.78 -28.57 9.72
CA GLY A 65 15.02 -29.99 9.46
C GLY A 65 16.43 -30.30 8.96
N TYR A 66 17.03 -29.39 8.20
CA TYR A 66 18.31 -29.58 7.50
C TYR A 66 19.46 -28.73 8.08
N ALA A 67 19.16 -27.54 8.61
CA ALA A 67 20.14 -26.55 9.04
C ALA A 67 19.97 -26.19 10.53
N LYS A 68 19.99 -27.20 11.40
CA LYS A 68 19.78 -27.01 12.86
C LYS A 68 20.79 -26.06 13.52
N HIS A 69 21.99 -25.95 12.96
CA HIS A 69 23.04 -25.06 13.47
C HIS A 69 22.83 -23.58 13.10
N GLU A 70 21.87 -23.27 12.23
CA GLU A 70 21.55 -21.90 11.77
C GLU A 70 20.50 -21.22 12.67
N GLU A 71 20.59 -21.44 13.98
CA GLU A 71 19.62 -20.93 14.97
C GLU A 71 19.53 -19.40 14.93
N ALA A 72 20.66 -18.70 14.88
CA ALA A 72 20.68 -17.24 14.80
C ALA A 72 19.93 -16.71 13.57
N THR A 73 20.10 -17.36 12.41
CA THR A 73 19.43 -17.00 11.15
C THR A 73 17.92 -17.23 11.26
N LEU A 74 17.51 -18.38 11.79
CA LEU A 74 16.10 -18.73 11.95
C LEU A 74 15.39 -17.83 12.97
N THR A 75 16.05 -17.51 14.08
CA THR A 75 15.54 -16.56 15.09
C THR A 75 15.35 -15.18 14.48
N ALA A 76 16.32 -14.69 13.70
CA ALA A 76 16.18 -13.41 13.01
C ALA A 76 14.97 -13.35 12.06
N VAL A 77 14.66 -14.45 11.37
CA VAL A 77 13.47 -14.55 10.50
C VAL A 77 12.17 -14.54 11.32
N ILE A 78 12.13 -15.29 12.43
CA ILE A 78 10.97 -15.33 13.32
C ILE A 78 10.71 -13.95 13.94
N GLU A 79 11.75 -13.28 14.44
CA GLU A 79 11.64 -11.94 15.00
C GLU A 79 11.21 -10.90 13.96
N ALA A 80 11.78 -10.96 12.75
CA ALA A 80 11.40 -10.06 11.66
C ALA A 80 9.94 -10.28 11.25
N ARG A 81 9.47 -11.53 11.19
CA ARG A 81 8.06 -11.85 10.98
C ARG A 81 7.20 -11.24 12.10
N ALA A 82 7.56 -11.47 13.36
CA ALA A 82 6.79 -10.99 14.50
C ALA A 82 6.63 -9.46 14.44
N LYS A 83 7.71 -8.72 14.16
CA LYS A 83 7.67 -7.27 13.94
C LYS A 83 6.81 -6.86 12.75
N ALA A 84 6.94 -7.55 11.62
CA ALA A 84 6.14 -7.29 10.42
C ALA A 84 4.63 -7.50 10.66
N THR A 85 4.25 -8.46 11.49
CA THR A 85 2.85 -8.76 11.84
C THR A 85 2.32 -7.95 13.04
N SER A 86 3.19 -7.42 13.90
CA SER A 86 2.77 -6.67 15.09
C SER A 86 2.24 -5.28 14.78
N ILE A 87 2.60 -4.73 13.61
CA ILE A 87 2.10 -3.45 13.16
C ILE A 87 0.66 -3.67 12.69
N GLN A 88 -0.29 -3.43 13.59
CA GLN A 88 -1.70 -3.40 13.25
C GLN A 88 -1.95 -2.24 12.32
N VAL A 89 -2.22 -2.58 11.07
CA VAL A 89 -2.59 -1.61 10.06
C VAL A 89 -4.10 -1.74 9.83
N ASP A 90 -4.81 -0.67 10.12
CA ASP A 90 -6.20 -0.45 9.71
C ASP A 90 -6.26 0.70 8.70
N ALA A 91 -7.47 1.04 8.24
CA ALA A 91 -7.68 2.16 7.32
C ALA A 91 -7.14 3.50 7.86
N SER A 92 -7.03 3.67 9.20
CA SER A 92 -6.46 4.89 9.81
C SER A 92 -4.96 5.03 9.58
N THR A 93 -4.29 3.96 9.15
CA THR A 93 -2.86 3.99 8.79
C THR A 93 -2.60 4.81 7.53
N LEU A 94 -3.58 4.92 6.64
CA LEU A 94 -3.48 5.72 5.41
C LEU A 94 -3.36 7.22 5.69
N ASP A 95 -3.89 7.64 6.84
CA ASP A 95 -3.91 9.04 7.28
C ASP A 95 -2.76 9.33 8.27
N ASN A 96 -1.87 8.36 8.52
CA ASN A 96 -0.74 8.46 9.43
C ASN A 96 0.59 8.06 8.73
N PRO A 97 1.35 9.04 8.22
CA PRO A 97 2.62 8.80 7.54
C PRO A 97 3.64 8.00 8.36
N GLU A 98 3.73 8.25 9.67
CA GLU A 98 4.66 7.56 10.55
C GLU A 98 4.32 6.07 10.66
N LYS A 99 3.04 5.71 10.77
CA LYS A 99 2.60 4.31 10.78
C LYS A 99 2.89 3.61 9.45
N LEU A 100 2.64 4.28 8.33
CA LEU A 100 2.95 3.72 7.00
C LEU A 100 4.46 3.46 6.85
N LYS A 101 5.29 4.39 7.33
CA LYS A 101 6.76 4.26 7.34
C LYS A 101 7.23 3.12 8.25
N GLN A 102 6.68 3.00 9.45
CA GLN A 102 6.97 1.89 10.37
C GLN A 102 6.60 0.55 9.73
N PHE A 103 5.42 0.48 9.10
CA PHE A 103 4.97 -0.70 8.37
C PHE A 103 5.99 -1.07 7.28
N GLN A 104 6.36 -0.11 6.43
CA GLN A 104 7.36 -0.34 5.37
C GLN A 104 8.70 -0.84 5.94
N GLN A 105 9.22 -0.20 6.99
CA GLN A 105 10.47 -0.60 7.62
C GLN A 105 10.43 -2.04 8.16
N ALA A 106 9.32 -2.46 8.77
CA ALA A 106 9.17 -3.82 9.25
C ALA A 106 9.08 -4.83 8.09
N GLN A 107 8.40 -4.47 6.99
CA GLN A 107 8.36 -5.30 5.79
C GLN A 107 9.74 -5.44 5.13
N ASP A 108 10.55 -4.38 5.12
CA ASP A 108 11.92 -4.38 4.57
C ASP A 108 12.87 -5.22 5.43
N GLN A 109 12.75 -5.14 6.77
CA GLN A 109 13.50 -6.00 7.69
C GLN A 109 13.19 -7.48 7.46
N LEU A 110 11.92 -7.82 7.23
CA LEU A 110 11.51 -9.18 6.91
C LEU A 110 12.09 -9.64 5.56
N SER A 111 11.99 -8.82 4.50
CA SER A 111 12.60 -9.11 3.21
C SER A 111 14.11 -9.40 3.36
N GLY A 112 14.83 -8.54 4.10
CA GLY A 112 16.26 -8.73 4.35
C GLY A 112 16.59 -10.00 5.14
N ALA A 113 15.76 -10.39 6.11
CA ALA A 113 15.92 -11.65 6.85
C ALA A 113 15.70 -12.87 5.94
N LEU A 114 14.68 -12.83 5.08
CA LEU A 114 14.43 -13.87 4.09
C LEU A 114 15.57 -13.99 3.08
N SER A 115 16.13 -12.88 2.58
CA SER A 115 17.29 -12.91 1.69
C SER A 115 18.51 -13.59 2.34
N ARG A 116 18.79 -13.30 3.62
CA ARG A 116 19.87 -13.99 4.37
C ARG A 116 19.60 -15.48 4.52
N LEU A 117 18.36 -15.88 4.80
CA LEU A 117 17.97 -17.28 4.88
C LEU A 117 18.18 -18.02 3.54
N MET A 118 17.87 -17.36 2.41
CA MET A 118 18.13 -17.94 1.08
C MET A 118 19.63 -18.14 0.83
N VAL A 119 20.47 -17.18 1.21
CA VAL A 119 21.94 -17.32 1.13
C VAL A 119 22.44 -18.48 2.00
N VAL A 120 21.89 -18.65 3.20
CA VAL A 120 22.22 -19.78 4.06
C VAL A 120 21.81 -21.10 3.41
N SER A 121 20.63 -21.16 2.77
CA SER A 121 20.13 -22.38 2.13
C SER A 121 21.05 -22.92 1.02
N GLU A 122 21.80 -22.05 0.34
CA GLU A 122 22.79 -22.43 -0.69
C GLU A 122 23.93 -23.30 -0.14
N ARG A 123 24.21 -23.22 1.16
CA ARG A 123 25.24 -24.01 1.85
C ARG A 123 24.78 -25.43 2.18
N TYR A 124 23.50 -25.75 2.00
CA TYR A 124 22.89 -27.02 2.37
C TYR A 124 22.28 -27.69 1.12
N PRO A 125 23.05 -28.52 0.39
CA PRO A 125 22.59 -29.14 -0.86
C PRO A 125 21.29 -29.94 -0.73
N ASP A 126 21.11 -30.67 0.37
CA ASP A 126 19.90 -31.47 0.61
C ASP A 126 18.66 -30.60 0.82
N LEU A 127 18.81 -29.44 1.49
CA LEU A 127 17.74 -28.45 1.65
C LEU A 127 17.42 -27.79 0.31
N LYS A 128 18.46 -27.42 -0.45
CA LYS A 128 18.32 -26.82 -1.78
C LYS A 128 17.58 -27.74 -2.76
N ALA A 129 17.79 -29.04 -2.66
CA ALA A 129 17.10 -30.05 -3.46
C ALA A 129 15.73 -30.46 -2.89
N ASN A 130 15.36 -30.00 -1.68
CA ASN A 130 14.13 -30.37 -1.04
C ASN A 130 12.91 -29.77 -1.77
N GLN A 131 11.99 -30.62 -2.22
CA GLN A 131 10.82 -30.20 -2.99
C GLN A 131 9.88 -29.25 -2.21
N ASN A 132 9.72 -29.44 -0.90
CA ASN A 132 8.90 -28.54 -0.08
C ASN A 132 9.55 -27.16 0.05
N PHE A 133 10.88 -27.13 0.21
CA PHE A 133 11.63 -25.87 0.25
C PHE A 133 11.53 -25.11 -1.08
N LEU A 134 11.75 -25.78 -2.21
CA LEU A 134 11.61 -25.18 -3.54
C LEU A 134 10.18 -24.66 -3.80
N ALA A 135 9.16 -25.41 -3.38
CA ALA A 135 7.77 -24.97 -3.48
C ALA A 135 7.51 -23.72 -2.64
N LEU A 136 7.99 -23.67 -1.40
CA LEU A 136 7.86 -22.51 -0.52
C LEU A 136 8.62 -21.28 -1.06
N GLN A 137 9.82 -21.49 -1.62
CA GLN A 137 10.60 -20.44 -2.26
C GLN A 137 9.83 -19.83 -3.44
N SER A 138 9.26 -20.68 -4.31
CA SER A 138 8.44 -20.23 -5.44
C SER A 138 7.16 -19.50 -4.99
N GLN A 139 6.51 -19.95 -3.91
CA GLN A 139 5.35 -19.26 -3.33
C GLN A 139 5.73 -17.89 -2.76
N LEU A 140 6.89 -17.78 -2.11
CA LEU A 140 7.39 -16.51 -1.58
C LEU A 140 7.74 -15.54 -2.69
N GLU A 141 8.48 -15.98 -3.71
CA GLU A 141 8.77 -15.17 -4.91
C GLU A 141 7.48 -14.69 -5.59
N GLY A 142 6.52 -15.61 -5.78
CA GLY A 142 5.20 -15.27 -6.30
C GLY A 142 4.43 -14.29 -5.41
N THR A 143 4.65 -14.31 -4.10
CA THR A 143 4.05 -13.33 -3.17
C THR A 143 4.74 -11.98 -3.30
N GLU A 144 6.08 -11.92 -3.38
CA GLU A 144 6.83 -10.68 -3.59
C GLU A 144 6.43 -9.97 -4.89
N ASN A 145 6.26 -10.73 -5.98
CA ASN A 145 5.79 -10.18 -7.25
C ASN A 145 4.38 -9.56 -7.11
N ARG A 146 3.48 -10.22 -6.36
CA ARG A 146 2.14 -9.68 -6.10
C ARG A 146 2.17 -8.47 -5.16
N ILE A 147 3.07 -8.45 -4.18
CA ILE A 147 3.30 -7.28 -3.32
C ILE A 147 3.73 -6.08 -4.19
N ALA A 148 4.67 -6.27 -5.11
CA ALA A 148 5.13 -5.20 -6.00
C ALA A 148 3.99 -4.61 -6.84
N VAL A 149 3.14 -5.47 -7.42
CA VAL A 149 1.96 -5.05 -8.17
C VAL A 149 0.95 -4.34 -7.29
N ALA A 150 0.59 -4.90 -6.12
CA ALA A 150 -0.36 -4.30 -5.20
C ALA A 150 0.12 -2.92 -4.69
N ARG A 151 1.41 -2.78 -4.39
CA ARG A 151 2.01 -1.48 -4.02
C ARG A 151 1.89 -0.47 -5.15
N ARG A 152 2.19 -0.88 -6.39
CA ARG A 152 2.06 -0.01 -7.57
C ARG A 152 0.62 0.45 -7.75
N ASP A 153 -0.35 -0.45 -7.67
CA ASP A 153 -1.75 -0.13 -7.87
C ASP A 153 -2.26 0.80 -6.75
N PHE A 154 -1.85 0.57 -5.50
CA PHE A 154 -2.08 1.50 -4.39
C PHE A 154 -1.47 2.88 -4.61
N ILE A 155 -0.20 2.97 -5.07
CA ILE A 155 0.45 4.25 -5.40
C ILE A 155 -0.38 5.01 -6.45
N LEU A 156 -0.84 4.32 -7.50
CA LEU A 156 -1.64 4.93 -8.56
C LEU A 156 -3.02 5.38 -8.05
N ALA A 157 -3.65 4.63 -7.15
CA ALA A 157 -4.91 5.02 -6.52
C ALA A 157 -4.72 6.28 -5.65
N VAL A 158 -3.67 6.31 -4.81
CA VAL A 158 -3.32 7.48 -3.99
C VAL A 158 -3.03 8.68 -4.87
N GLN A 159 -2.29 8.51 -5.98
CA GLN A 159 -2.01 9.57 -6.93
C GLN A 159 -3.29 10.16 -7.53
N LYS A 160 -4.24 9.32 -7.96
CA LYS A 160 -5.53 9.77 -8.50
C LYS A 160 -6.34 10.53 -7.46
N TYR A 161 -6.47 9.97 -6.26
CA TYR A 161 -7.16 10.59 -5.12
C TYR A 161 -6.54 11.96 -4.77
N ASN A 162 -5.22 12.01 -4.58
CA ASN A 162 -4.50 13.24 -4.25
C ASN A 162 -4.60 14.28 -5.37
N THR A 163 -4.64 13.86 -6.63
CA THR A 163 -4.82 14.78 -7.76
C THR A 163 -6.22 15.38 -7.77
N GLU A 164 -7.26 14.58 -7.52
CA GLU A 164 -8.65 15.05 -7.47
C GLU A 164 -8.84 16.12 -6.38
N ILE A 165 -8.35 15.88 -5.16
CA ILE A 165 -8.53 16.85 -4.05
C ILE A 165 -7.64 18.11 -4.19
N ARG A 166 -6.60 18.08 -5.05
CA ARG A 166 -5.66 19.20 -5.25
C ARG A 166 -5.93 20.04 -6.49
N THR A 167 -6.66 19.51 -7.47
CA THR A 167 -6.91 20.18 -8.76
C THR A 167 -8.35 20.67 -8.89
N PHE A 168 -8.59 21.61 -9.81
CA PHE A 168 -9.95 22.07 -10.12
C PHE A 168 -10.65 21.08 -11.07
N PRO A 169 -11.93 20.74 -10.87
CA PRO A 169 -12.85 21.28 -9.86
C PRO A 169 -12.84 20.56 -8.50
N GLY A 170 -12.21 19.38 -8.38
CA GLY A 170 -12.27 18.52 -7.18
C GLY A 170 -11.87 19.21 -5.87
N ARG A 171 -10.89 20.13 -5.90
CA ARG A 171 -10.49 20.96 -4.74
C ARG A 171 -11.65 21.76 -4.13
N LEU A 172 -12.63 22.20 -4.93
CA LEU A 172 -13.81 22.90 -4.40
C LEU A 172 -14.71 21.95 -3.62
N TRP A 173 -14.98 20.77 -4.19
CA TRP A 173 -15.79 19.74 -3.52
C TRP A 173 -15.11 19.22 -2.26
N HIS A 174 -13.79 19.04 -2.30
CA HIS A 174 -12.99 18.70 -1.13
C HIS A 174 -13.16 19.74 -0.02
N SER A 175 -12.94 21.02 -0.33
CA SER A 175 -13.05 22.09 0.67
C SER A 175 -14.49 22.31 1.19
N LEU A 176 -15.52 22.02 0.40
CA LEU A 176 -16.92 22.28 0.77
C LEU A 176 -17.56 21.12 1.53
N MET A 177 -17.23 19.87 1.19
CA MET A 177 -17.97 18.69 1.64
C MET A 177 -17.11 17.56 2.22
N TYR A 178 -15.82 17.50 1.90
CA TYR A 178 -14.93 16.39 2.25
C TYR A 178 -13.62 16.87 2.88
N SER A 179 -13.68 17.97 3.61
CA SER A 179 -12.49 18.66 4.16
C SER A 179 -11.76 17.84 5.23
N ASP A 180 -12.43 16.83 5.77
CA ASP A 180 -11.91 15.85 6.73
C ASP A 180 -10.98 14.82 6.07
N LEU A 181 -11.06 14.60 4.76
CA LEU A 181 -10.23 13.64 4.06
C LEU A 181 -8.84 14.24 3.76
N PRO A 182 -7.75 13.73 4.34
CA PRO A 182 -6.42 14.33 4.17
C PRO A 182 -5.79 13.94 2.83
N VAL A 183 -4.74 14.66 2.45
CA VAL A 183 -3.78 14.17 1.44
C VAL A 183 -3.09 12.95 2.01
N ARG A 184 -2.99 11.89 1.21
CA ARG A 184 -2.37 10.63 1.65
C ARG A 184 -0.94 10.51 1.20
N GLU A 185 -0.10 9.99 2.08
CA GLU A 185 1.23 9.53 1.71
C GLU A 185 1.16 8.17 1.01
N THR A 186 2.23 7.83 0.30
CA THR A 186 2.33 6.53 -0.37
C THR A 186 3.68 5.88 -0.10
N PHE A 187 3.84 4.66 -0.58
CA PHE A 187 5.12 3.98 -0.52
C PHE A 187 6.19 4.79 -1.25
N GLU A 188 7.35 4.96 -0.63
CA GLU A 188 8.52 5.47 -1.33
C GLU A 188 8.85 4.51 -2.49
N ALA A 189 9.12 5.08 -3.68
CA ALA A 189 9.66 4.32 -4.80
C ALA A 189 10.97 3.68 -4.34
N THR A 190 11.05 2.36 -4.42
CA THR A 190 12.02 1.55 -3.69
C THR A 190 13.47 1.97 -3.93
N SER A 191 14.18 2.21 -2.82
CA SER A 191 15.63 2.38 -2.60
C SER A 191 16.17 3.83 -2.61
N PRO A 192 16.90 4.26 -1.54
CA PRO A 192 17.75 5.47 -1.52
C PRO A 192 18.79 5.56 -2.65
N ASP A 193 18.89 4.53 -3.49
CA ASP A 193 19.80 4.42 -4.63
C ASP A 193 19.10 3.95 -5.92
N ALA A 194 17.77 4.06 -6.04
CA ALA A 194 17.04 3.71 -7.27
C ALA A 194 17.55 4.48 -8.50
N ASP A 195 18.05 5.70 -8.28
CA ASP A 195 18.66 6.56 -9.29
C ASP A 195 20.09 6.14 -9.67
N LYS A 196 20.70 5.18 -8.95
CA LYS A 196 22.04 4.66 -9.24
C LYS A 196 21.94 3.34 -9.98
N ALA A 197 22.13 3.40 -11.31
CA ALA A 197 22.26 2.20 -12.12
C ALA A 197 23.36 1.26 -11.55
N PRO A 198 23.13 -0.06 -11.46
CA PRO A 198 24.11 -0.99 -10.95
C PRO A 198 25.35 -0.99 -11.85
N GLN A 199 26.52 -0.75 -11.25
CA GLN A 199 27.79 -0.87 -11.96
C GLN A 199 28.13 -2.35 -12.11
N VAL A 200 27.83 -2.91 -13.28
CA VAL A 200 28.31 -4.24 -13.65
C VAL A 200 29.81 -4.13 -13.89
N LYS A 201 30.61 -4.66 -12.96
CA LYS A 201 32.03 -4.93 -13.19
C LYS A 201 32.14 -6.33 -13.77
N PHE A 202 32.63 -6.42 -15.01
CA PHE A 202 33.12 -7.66 -15.60
C PHE A 202 34.47 -8.03 -14.99
#